data_AF-H5WKV1-F1
#
_entry.id   AF-H5WKV1-F1
#
_cell.length_a   1.000
_cell.length_b   1.000
_cell.length_c   1.000
_cell.angle_alpha   90.00
_cell.angle_beta   90.00
_cell.angle_gamma   90.00
#
_symmetry.space_group_name_H-M   'P 1'
#
loop_
_entity.id
_entity.type
_entity.pdbx_description
1 polymer ?
#
loop_
_entity_poly.entity_id
_entity_poly.type
_entity_poly.pdbx_seq_one_letter_code
_entity_poly.pdbx_strand_id
1 'polypeptide(L)'
;MIKYLLVLGVVGLVLWMLLRTRGAIGPRKPDAQDKAAAARRESMVACAHCGVHLPLSEAVADGTHVYCGEPHRLAGPSRRDG
;
A
#
# COMPACT_ATOMS: atom_id res chain seq x y z
N MET A 1 -17.59 -27.44 10.80
CA MET A 1 -16.45 -27.44 9.84
C MET A 1 -16.28 -26.12 9.07
N ILE A 2 -17.29 -25.24 8.97
CA ILE A 2 -17.24 -23.95 8.25
C ILE A 2 -16.37 -22.88 8.94
N LYS A 3 -16.27 -22.94 10.28
CA LYS A 3 -15.40 -22.09 11.13
C LYS A 3 -13.98 -21.95 10.58
N TYR A 4 -13.37 -23.06 10.15
CA TYR A 4 -11.99 -23.07 9.67
C TYR A 4 -11.85 -22.51 8.26
N LEU A 5 -12.87 -22.66 7.40
CA LEU A 5 -12.90 -22.07 6.06
C LEU A 5 -12.95 -20.55 6.12
N LEU A 6 -13.75 -20.00 7.03
CA LEU A 6 -13.79 -18.54 7.24
C LEU A 6 -12.46 -18.01 7.78
N VAL A 7 -11.83 -18.72 8.72
CA VAL A 7 -10.52 -18.32 9.26
C VAL A 7 -9.43 -18.38 8.19
N LEU A 8 -9.38 -19.44 7.38
CA LEU A 8 -8.45 -19.56 6.25
C LEU A 8 -8.66 -18.45 5.21
N GLY A 9 -9.91 -18.11 4.90
CA GLY A 9 -10.24 -17.01 3.99
C GLY A 9 -9.76 -15.65 4.50
N VAL A 10 -10.02 -15.34 5.78
CA VAL A 10 -9.59 -14.08 6.40
C VAL A 10 -8.06 -13.99 6.50
N VAL A 11 -7.40 -15.06 6.94
CA VAL A 11 -5.93 -15.10 7.02
C VAL A 11 -5.30 -14.95 5.64
N GLY A 12 -5.86 -15.62 4.62
CA GLY A 12 -5.43 -15.47 3.23
C GLY A 12 -5.61 -14.04 2.70
N LEU A 13 -6.73 -13.38 3.02
CA LEU A 13 -6.99 -12.00 2.62
C LEU A 13 -6.01 -11.01 3.29
N VAL A 14 -5.73 -11.21 4.58
CA VAL A 14 -4.77 -10.39 5.34
C VAL A 14 -3.36 -10.60 4.80
N LEU A 15 -2.93 -11.85 4.59
CA LEU A 15 -1.63 -12.12 3.95
C LEU A 15 -1.57 -11.54 2.54
N TRP A 16 -2.62 -11.68 1.74
CA TRP A 16 -2.67 -11.07 0.40
C TRP A 16 -2.52 -9.57 0.49
N MET A 17 -3.27 -8.89 1.37
CA MET A 17 -3.12 -7.44 1.56
C MET A 17 -1.71 -7.07 2.02
N LEU A 18 -1.08 -7.84 2.91
CA LEU A 18 0.31 -7.63 3.32
C LEU A 18 1.31 -7.90 2.20
N LEU A 19 1.10 -8.92 1.36
CA LEU A 19 1.98 -9.24 0.24
C LEU A 19 1.77 -8.28 -0.93
N ARG A 20 0.56 -7.77 -1.14
CA ARG A 20 0.24 -6.75 -2.14
C ARG A 20 0.76 -5.37 -1.74
N THR A 21 0.78 -5.06 -0.44
CA THR A 21 1.46 -3.86 0.08
C THR A 21 2.99 -3.98 0.05
N ARG A 22 3.55 -5.20 0.15
CA ARG A 22 4.98 -5.47 -0.05
C ARG A 22 5.39 -5.63 -1.52
N GLY A 23 4.46 -5.96 -2.40
CA GLY A 23 4.70 -6.22 -3.83
C GLY A 23 4.94 -4.99 -4.70
N ALA A 24 4.77 -3.78 -4.16
CA ALA A 24 5.24 -2.53 -4.80
C ALA A 24 6.76 -2.30 -4.59
N ILE A 25 7.40 -3.08 -3.72
CA ILE A 25 8.82 -3.40 -3.88
C ILE A 25 8.85 -4.60 -4.83
N GLY A 26 8.62 -4.35 -6.12
CA GLY A 26 8.82 -5.41 -7.11
C GLY A 26 10.25 -5.95 -6.94
N PRO A 27 10.49 -7.26 -6.95
CA PRO A 27 11.80 -7.77 -7.28
C PRO A 27 12.00 -7.39 -8.76
N ARG A 28 12.46 -6.16 -9.00
CA ARG A 28 12.84 -5.73 -10.34
C ARG A 28 14.07 -6.55 -10.65
N LYS A 29 13.81 -7.62 -11.42
CA LYS A 29 14.77 -8.32 -12.27
C LYS A 29 15.79 -7.28 -12.73
N PRO A 30 17.09 -7.45 -12.43
CA PRO A 30 18.07 -6.43 -12.71
C PRO A 30 18.30 -6.43 -14.22
N ASP A 31 17.64 -5.53 -14.93
CA ASP A 31 18.08 -5.13 -16.27
C ASP A 31 18.45 -3.66 -16.24
N ALA A 32 19.77 -3.50 -16.14
CA ALA A 32 20.63 -2.45 -16.66
C ALA A 32 20.10 -1.00 -16.71
N GLN A 33 20.58 -0.24 -15.73
CA GLN A 33 21.52 0.87 -15.96
C GLN A 33 21.00 2.28 -16.27
N ASP A 34 19.78 2.51 -16.78
CA ASP A 34 19.39 3.89 -17.19
C ASP A 34 18.26 4.60 -16.42
N LYS A 35 17.62 3.97 -15.43
CA LYS A 35 16.54 4.62 -14.64
C LYS A 35 16.97 5.16 -13.25
N ALA A 36 18.27 5.09 -12.93
CA ALA A 36 18.79 5.46 -11.62
C ALA A 36 18.78 6.99 -11.34
N ALA A 37 18.66 7.83 -12.37
CA ALA A 37 18.71 9.29 -12.17
C ALA A 37 17.34 9.96 -11.95
N ALA A 38 16.25 9.43 -12.52
CA ALA A 38 14.93 10.07 -12.47
C ALA A 38 14.01 9.54 -11.35
N ALA A 39 14.24 8.32 -10.85
CA ALA A 39 13.47 7.73 -9.74
C ALA A 39 13.87 8.27 -8.35
N ARG A 40 14.72 9.31 -8.28
CA ARG A 40 15.42 9.69 -7.05
C ARG A 40 14.69 10.70 -6.16
N ARG A 41 13.50 11.21 -6.51
CA ARG A 41 12.83 12.26 -5.71
C ARG A 41 11.29 12.21 -5.78
N GLU A 42 10.68 11.04 -5.65
CA GLU A 42 9.24 11.02 -5.36
C GLU A 42 9.02 11.25 -3.86
N SER A 43 8.09 12.13 -3.49
CA SER A 43 7.72 12.35 -2.09
C SER A 43 7.03 11.08 -1.57
N MET A 44 7.68 10.42 -0.61
CA MET A 44 7.08 9.33 0.13
C MET A 44 6.02 9.91 1.07
N VAL A 45 4.77 9.48 0.89
CA VAL A 45 3.63 9.93 1.71
C VAL A 45 3.03 8.74 2.46
N ALA A 46 2.51 8.99 3.66
CA ALA A 46 1.94 7.96 4.52
C ALA A 46 0.41 7.93 4.37
N CYS A 47 -0.15 6.74 4.15
CA CYS A 47 -1.59 6.58 4.05
C CYS A 47 -2.28 6.90 5.39
N ALA A 48 -3.23 7.82 5.40
CA ALA A 48 -3.98 8.23 6.59
C ALA A 48 -4.90 7.12 7.17
N HIS A 49 -5.12 6.01 6.45
CA HIS A 49 -5.94 4.89 6.92
C HIS A 49 -5.14 3.69 7.45
N CYS A 50 -3.96 3.42 6.91
CA CYS A 50 -3.18 2.24 7.30
C CYS A 50 -1.72 2.54 7.68
N GLY A 51 -1.27 3.79 7.53
CA GLY A 51 0.10 4.22 7.85
C GLY A 51 1.15 3.73 6.87
N VAL A 52 0.77 3.12 5.73
CA VAL A 52 1.75 2.63 4.76
C VAL A 52 2.42 3.78 4.02
N HIS A 53 3.74 3.72 3.87
CA HIS A 53 4.50 4.65 3.06
C HIS A 53 4.47 4.21 1.59
N LEU A 54 4.04 5.11 0.71
CA LEU A 54 3.96 4.89 -0.73
C LEU A 54 4.47 6.13 -1.47
N PRO A 55 5.05 6.02 -2.68
CA PRO A 55 5.34 7.19 -3.50
C PRO A 55 4.06 7.98 -3.84
N LEU A 56 4.16 9.31 -3.88
CA LEU A 56 3.04 10.20 -4.21
C LEU A 56 2.37 9.87 -5.56
N SER A 57 3.11 9.33 -6.52
CA SER A 57 2.60 8.91 -7.84
C SER A 57 1.60 7.76 -7.78
N GLU A 58 1.67 6.92 -6.75
CA GLU A 58 0.75 5.79 -6.53
C GLU A 58 -0.30 6.10 -5.44
N ALA A 59 -0.17 7.23 -4.75
CA ALA A 59 -1.09 7.63 -3.69
C ALA A 59 -2.34 8.32 -4.26
N VAL A 60 -3.50 7.95 -3.74
CA VAL A 60 -4.76 8.63 -3.99
C VAL A 60 -4.91 9.76 -2.96
N ALA A 61 -4.78 11.00 -3.42
CA ALA A 61 -5.03 12.17 -2.58
C ALA A 61 -6.55 12.45 -2.47
N ASP A 62 -6.99 12.79 -1.27
CA ASP A 62 -8.36 13.22 -0.98
C ASP A 62 -8.32 14.31 0.10
N GLY A 63 -8.49 15.56 -0.35
CA GLY A 63 -8.32 16.75 0.48
C GLY A 63 -6.92 16.85 1.08
N THR A 64 -6.83 16.81 2.42
CA THR A 64 -5.58 16.87 3.19
C THR A 64 -4.96 15.51 3.47
N HIS A 65 -5.65 14.42 3.11
CA HIS A 65 -5.22 13.06 3.40
C HIS A 65 -4.81 12.33 2.12
N VAL A 66 -3.83 11.43 2.26
CA VAL A 66 -3.36 10.56 1.18
C VAL A 66 -3.65 9.12 1.54
N TYR A 67 -4.00 8.32 0.53
CA TYR A 67 -4.43 6.95 0.70
C TYR A 67 -3.70 6.04 -0.30
N CYS A 68 -3.46 4.79 0.07
CA CYS A 68 -2.85 3.82 -0.86
C CYS A 68 -3.84 3.27 -1.91
N GLY A 69 -5.08 3.77 -1.94
CA GLY A 69 -6.11 3.37 -2.91
C GLY A 69 -7.51 3.87 -2.55
N GLU A 70 -8.42 3.79 -3.52
CA GLU A 70 -9.84 4.13 -3.38
C GLU A 70 -10.58 3.45 -2.21
N PRO A 71 -10.37 2.16 -1.86
CA PRO A 71 -11.09 1.58 -0.72
C PRO A 71 -10.74 2.27 0.59
N HIS A 72 -9.49 2.71 0.77
CA HIS A 72 -9.07 3.43 1.98
C HIS A 72 -9.50 4.90 1.95
N ARG A 73 -9.55 5.52 0.76
CA ARG A 73 -10.17 6.84 0.60
C ARG A 73 -11.63 6.81 1.06
N LEU A 74 -12.40 5.83 0.60
CA LEU A 74 -13.81 5.66 0.97
C LEU A 74 -13.99 5.29 2.45
N ALA A 75 -13.05 4.56 3.04
CA ALA A 75 -13.06 4.24 4.46
C ALA A 75 -12.67 5.43 5.38
N GLY A 76 -12.04 6.46 4.82
CA GLY A 76 -11.59 7.66 5.55
C GLY A 76 -10.33 7.42 6.39
N PRO A 77 -9.83 8.44 7.10
CA PRO A 77 -8.62 8.32 7.91
C PRO A 77 -8.86 7.44 9.14
N SER A 78 -7.89 6.60 9.50
CA SER A 78 -7.95 5.75 10.68
C SER A 78 -7.31 6.49 11.86
N ARG A 79 -7.84 6.28 13.07
CA ARG A 79 -7.40 6.98 14.30
C ARG A 79 -5.99 6.59 14.80
N ARG A 80 -5.11 6.04 13.96
CA ARG A 80 -3.78 5.51 14.31
C ARG A 80 -2.63 6.52 14.15
N ASP A 81 -2.94 7.76 13.80
CA ASP A 81 -1.96 8.83 13.59
C ASP A 81 -1.61 9.52 14.93
N GLY A 82 -1.10 8.76 15.91
CA GLY A 82 -0.68 9.24 17.23
C GLY A 82 0.66 8.67 17.65
#